data_AF-A0A820HDU8-F1
#
_entry.id   AF-A0A820HDU8-F1
#
_cell.length_a   1.000
_cell.length_b   1.000
_cell.length_c   1.000
_cell.angle_alpha   90.00
_cell.angle_beta   90.00
_cell.angle_gamma   90.00
#
_symmetry.space_group_name_H-M   'P 1'
#
loop_
_entity.id
_entity.type
_entity.pdbx_description
1 polymer ?
#
loop_
_entity_poly.entity_id
_entity_poly.type
_entity_poly.pdbx_seq_one_letter_code
_entity_poly.pdbx_strand_id
1 'polypeptide(L)'
;TRCPFNCSPYIQRKRPSLLISILSKLTIECRNKIYGCEKILFYEQLEKHEEECCQYKIIRCSGCQQDMFKEHFDKEQHQLKCPNIKIKCTKCQSLFQRKDKHNEFDCMEKKIDLLKQELIIFEEKSSKIYDIQRKKIEILDEKFMIIEDICTIDDNNDICSTSISTQSIGKWNIMIGVEIIILSIFTLLIYIRIFFY
;
A
#
# COMPACT_ATOMS: atom_id res chain seq x y z
N THR A 1 -13.95 -33.68 -8.78
CA THR A 1 -14.03 -33.75 -10.26
C THR A 1 -14.94 -34.89 -10.75
N ARG A 2 -16.04 -35.20 -10.04
CA ARG A 2 -17.08 -36.14 -10.48
C ARG A 2 -18.42 -35.42 -10.41
N CYS A 3 -19.40 -35.88 -11.18
CA CYS A 3 -20.76 -35.35 -11.13
C CYS A 3 -21.31 -35.42 -9.68
N PRO A 4 -22.05 -34.41 -9.17
CA PRO A 4 -22.65 -34.44 -7.83
C PRO A 4 -23.56 -35.66 -7.59
N PHE A 5 -24.10 -36.25 -8.65
CA PHE A 5 -24.94 -37.45 -8.61
C PHE A 5 -24.16 -38.76 -8.82
N ASN A 6 -22.82 -38.70 -8.76
CA ASN A 6 -21.89 -39.82 -8.84
C ASN A 6 -21.98 -40.69 -10.12
N CYS A 7 -22.58 -40.17 -11.19
CA CYS A 7 -22.84 -40.94 -12.42
C CYS A 7 -21.63 -41.05 -13.38
N SER A 8 -20.68 -40.11 -13.37
CA SER A 8 -19.48 -40.15 -14.23
C SER A 8 -18.44 -39.09 -13.83
N PRO A 9 -17.18 -39.18 -14.32
CA PRO A 9 -16.22 -38.08 -14.20
C PRO A 9 -16.78 -36.79 -14.81
N TYR A 10 -16.47 -35.64 -14.21
CA TYR A 10 -16.93 -34.35 -14.74
C TYR A 10 -16.30 -34.09 -16.11
N ILE A 11 -17.13 -33.81 -17.12
CA ILE A 11 -16.70 -33.41 -18.46
C ILE A 11 -17.25 -32.02 -18.74
N GLN A 12 -16.37 -31.04 -18.91
CA GLN A 12 -16.76 -29.69 -19.31
C GLN A 12 -17.20 -29.70 -20.78
N ARG A 13 -18.50 -29.55 -21.03
CA ARG A 13 -19.07 -29.47 -22.38
C ARG A 13 -19.33 -28.02 -22.79
N LYS A 14 -19.21 -27.71 -24.08
CA LYS A 14 -19.70 -26.44 -24.63
C LYS A 14 -21.22 -26.36 -24.41
N ARG A 15 -21.70 -25.18 -24.01
CA ARG A 15 -23.14 -24.94 -23.82
C ARG A 15 -23.86 -25.05 -25.18
N PRO A 16 -24.92 -25.87 -25.30
CA PRO A 16 -25.73 -25.93 -26.51
C PRO A 16 -26.38 -24.57 -26.81
N SER A 17 -26.24 -24.07 -28.04
CA SER A 17 -26.79 -22.77 -28.46
C SER A 17 -28.32 -22.69 -28.33
N LEU A 18 -29.01 -23.81 -28.62
CA LEU A 18 -30.46 -23.90 -28.50
C LEU A 18 -30.95 -23.65 -27.06
N LEU A 19 -30.24 -24.18 -26.06
CA LEU A 19 -30.58 -23.96 -24.65
C LEU A 19 -30.43 -22.49 -24.26
N ILE A 20 -29.37 -21.82 -24.73
CA ILE A 20 -29.18 -20.39 -24.48
C ILE A 20 -30.34 -19.60 -25.10
N SER A 21 -30.73 -19.90 -26.34
CA SER A 21 -31.84 -19.23 -27.02
C SER A 21 -33.20 -19.45 -26.37
N ILE A 22 -33.44 -20.63 -25.78
CA ILE A 22 -34.68 -20.90 -25.04
C ILE A 22 -34.67 -20.14 -23.71
N LEU A 23 -33.55 -20.19 -22.98
CA LEU A 23 -33.42 -19.49 -21.69
C LEU A 23 -33.52 -17.97 -21.85
N SER A 24 -32.99 -17.39 -22.92
CA SER A 24 -33.04 -15.94 -23.15
C SER A 24 -34.47 -15.42 -23.37
N LYS A 25 -35.39 -16.27 -23.85
CA LYS A 25 -36.81 -15.93 -24.03
C LYS A 25 -37.66 -16.16 -22.78
N LEU A 26 -37.12 -16.85 -21.78
CA LEU A 26 -37.84 -17.12 -20.54
C LEU A 26 -38.04 -15.81 -19.78
N THR A 27 -39.30 -15.52 -19.45
CA THR A 27 -39.67 -14.40 -18.59
C THR A 27 -39.91 -14.89 -17.17
N ILE A 28 -39.45 -14.11 -16.20
CA ILE A 28 -39.49 -14.44 -14.77
C ILE A 28 -39.91 -13.19 -14.00
N GLU A 29 -40.74 -13.39 -12.98
CA GLU A 29 -41.11 -12.33 -12.05
C GLU A 29 -39.97 -12.07 -11.05
N CYS A 30 -39.74 -10.79 -10.71
CA CYS A 30 -38.74 -10.43 -9.71
C CYS A 30 -39.02 -11.11 -8.35
N ARG A 31 -37.99 -11.62 -7.67
CA ARG A 31 -38.14 -12.22 -6.32
C ARG A 31 -38.75 -11.27 -5.29
N ASN A 32 -38.58 -9.96 -5.50
CA ASN A 32 -39.11 -8.92 -4.63
C ASN A 32 -40.57 -8.56 -4.98
N LYS A 33 -41.28 -9.36 -5.77
CA LYS A 33 -42.73 -9.21 -6.01
C LYS A 33 -43.53 -9.23 -4.72
N ILE A 34 -43.10 -10.02 -3.73
CA ILE A 34 -43.69 -10.04 -2.38
C ILE A 34 -43.64 -8.67 -1.67
N TYR A 35 -42.72 -7.79 -2.08
CA TYR A 35 -42.55 -6.45 -1.53
C TYR A 35 -43.11 -5.34 -2.44
N GLY A 36 -43.73 -5.70 -3.58
CA GLY A 36 -44.33 -4.74 -4.52
C GLY A 36 -43.59 -4.58 -5.86
N CYS A 37 -42.56 -5.38 -6.15
CA CYS A 37 -41.93 -5.32 -7.47
C CYS A 37 -42.76 -6.04 -8.55
N GLU A 38 -43.41 -5.29 -9.43
CA GLU A 38 -44.27 -5.84 -10.49
C GLU A 38 -43.52 -6.16 -11.80
N LYS A 39 -42.18 -6.07 -11.82
CA LYS A 39 -41.41 -6.27 -13.05
C LYS A 39 -41.36 -7.76 -13.44
N ILE A 40 -41.72 -8.02 -14.69
CA ILE A 40 -41.50 -9.28 -15.40
C ILE A 40 -40.33 -9.06 -16.35
N LEU A 41 -39.28 -9.89 -16.23
CA LEU A 41 -37.99 -9.66 -16.88
C LEU A 41 -37.54 -10.91 -17.62
N PHE A 42 -36.75 -10.74 -18.67
CA PHE A 42 -36.05 -11.87 -19.28
C PHE A 42 -35.01 -12.45 -18.30
N TYR A 43 -34.76 -13.75 -18.39
CA TYR A 43 -33.78 -14.45 -17.54
C TYR A 43 -32.43 -13.73 -17.49
N GLU A 44 -31.94 -13.24 -18.63
CA GLU A 44 -30.66 -12.52 -18.73
C GLU A 44 -30.64 -11.16 -18.03
N GLN A 45 -31.81 -10.55 -17.80
CA GLN A 45 -31.95 -9.23 -17.16
C GLN A 45 -32.26 -9.33 -15.67
N LEU A 46 -32.65 -10.52 -15.19
CA LEU A 46 -33.10 -10.73 -13.81
C LEU A 46 -32.01 -10.41 -12.80
N GLU A 47 -30.80 -10.94 -13.00
CA GLU A 47 -29.65 -10.72 -12.11
C GLU A 47 -29.33 -9.23 -11.98
N LYS A 48 -29.13 -8.56 -13.12
CA LYS A 48 -28.87 -7.11 -13.15
C LYS A 48 -29.99 -6.31 -12.47
N HIS A 49 -31.25 -6.67 -12.69
CA HIS A 49 -32.36 -6.01 -12.04
C HIS A 49 -32.31 -6.17 -10.51
N GLU A 50 -32.18 -7.40 -10.02
CA GLU A 50 -32.20 -7.69 -8.59
C GLU A 50 -30.98 -7.13 -7.85
N GLU A 51 -29.85 -7.00 -8.53
CA GLU A 51 -28.62 -6.46 -7.96
C GLU A 51 -28.56 -4.93 -8.02
N GLU A 52 -28.88 -4.34 -9.16
CA GLU A 52 -28.57 -2.93 -9.42
C GLU A 52 -29.82 -2.05 -9.44
N CYS A 53 -30.96 -2.54 -9.95
CA CYS A 53 -32.08 -1.67 -10.32
C CYS A 53 -33.31 -1.80 -9.43
N CYS A 54 -33.46 -2.89 -8.68
CA CYS A 54 -34.68 -3.16 -7.93
C CYS A 54 -34.81 -2.21 -6.73
N GLN A 55 -35.82 -1.34 -6.77
CA GLN A 55 -36.16 -0.39 -5.71
C GLN A 55 -36.61 -1.07 -4.41
N TYR A 56 -37.20 -2.26 -4.54
CA TYR A 56 -37.65 -3.11 -3.43
C TYR A 56 -36.54 -4.04 -2.90
N LYS A 57 -35.30 -3.90 -3.38
CA LYS A 57 -34.15 -4.62 -2.82
C LYS A 57 -33.93 -4.15 -1.39
N ILE A 58 -33.82 -5.08 -0.45
CA ILE A 58 -33.43 -4.77 0.93
C ILE A 58 -31.92 -4.51 0.95
N ILE A 59 -31.54 -3.35 1.49
CA ILE A 59 -30.17 -2.92 1.70
C ILE A 59 -29.96 -2.75 3.20
N ARG A 60 -28.88 -3.34 3.71
CA ARG A 60 -28.42 -3.13 5.09
C ARG A 60 -27.52 -1.90 5.16
N CYS A 61 -27.90 -0.91 5.95
CA CYS A 61 -27.06 0.27 6.16
C CYS A 61 -25.76 -0.11 6.89
N SER A 62 -24.60 0.27 6.34
CA SER A 62 -23.28 -0.03 6.95
C SER A 62 -23.04 0.70 8.28
N GLY A 63 -23.76 1.79 8.54
CA GLY A 63 -23.70 2.56 9.78
C GLY A 63 -24.59 1.99 10.86
N CYS A 64 -25.92 2.07 10.69
CA CYS A 64 -26.89 1.69 11.71
C CYS A 64 -27.33 0.22 11.66
N GLN A 65 -26.89 -0.56 10.67
CA GLN A 65 -27.26 -1.97 10.47
C GLN A 65 -28.75 -2.23 10.28
N GLN A 66 -29.54 -1.18 10.01
CA GLN A 66 -30.95 -1.32 9.69
C GLN A 66 -31.14 -1.78 8.24
N ASP A 67 -32.03 -2.74 8.06
CA ASP A 67 -32.47 -3.24 6.77
C ASP A 67 -33.61 -2.34 6.26
N MET A 68 -33.46 -1.82 5.03
CA MET A 68 -34.43 -0.92 4.43
C MET A 68 -34.49 -1.12 2.92
N PHE A 69 -35.61 -0.78 2.30
CA PHE A 69 -35.72 -0.83 0.85
C PHE A 69 -34.80 0.19 0.19
N LYS A 70 -34.18 -0.19 -0.93
CA LYS A 70 -33.31 0.68 -1.72
C LYS A 70 -33.96 2.02 -2.02
N GLU A 71 -35.23 2.02 -2.37
CA GLU A 71 -35.99 3.24 -2.62
C GLU A 71 -35.98 4.21 -1.43
N HIS A 72 -36.19 3.72 -0.21
CA HIS A 72 -36.16 4.54 1.00
C HIS A 72 -34.72 4.94 1.35
N PHE A 73 -33.77 4.03 1.19
CA PHE A 73 -32.34 4.31 1.39
C PHE A 73 -31.87 5.49 0.51
N ASP A 74 -32.25 5.48 -0.77
CA ASP A 74 -31.88 6.49 -1.76
C ASP A 74 -32.71 7.78 -1.60
N LYS A 75 -34.05 7.69 -1.50
CA LYS A 75 -34.95 8.87 -1.43
C LYS A 75 -34.81 9.66 -0.14
N GLU A 76 -34.75 8.98 1.00
CA GLU A 76 -34.63 9.67 2.30
C GLU A 76 -33.24 10.27 2.51
N GLN A 77 -32.32 10.00 1.57
CA GLN A 77 -30.91 10.29 1.71
C GLN A 77 -30.37 9.70 3.01
N HIS A 78 -30.80 8.48 3.36
CA HIS A 78 -30.40 7.83 4.61
C HIS A 78 -28.88 7.78 4.70
N GLN A 79 -28.18 7.51 3.59
CA GLN A 79 -26.72 7.54 3.52
C GLN A 79 -26.13 8.91 3.94
N LEU A 80 -26.78 10.01 3.57
CA LEU A 80 -26.33 11.38 3.88
C LEU A 80 -26.72 11.84 5.30
N LYS A 81 -27.72 11.20 5.92
CA LYS A 81 -28.23 11.59 7.24
C LYS A 81 -27.92 10.60 8.37
N CYS A 82 -27.55 9.37 8.04
CA CYS A 82 -27.27 8.32 9.03
C CYS A 82 -26.17 8.76 10.01
N PRO A 83 -26.43 8.83 11.32
CA PRO A 83 -25.47 9.29 12.31
C PRO A 83 -24.29 8.33 12.49
N ASN A 84 -24.51 7.04 12.23
CA ASN A 84 -23.53 5.98 12.45
C ASN A 84 -22.68 5.66 11.21
N ILE A 85 -22.91 6.34 10.07
CA ILE A 85 -22.10 6.09 8.88
C ILE A 85 -20.68 6.60 9.11
N LYS A 86 -19.69 5.79 8.73
CA LYS A 86 -18.29 6.20 8.76
C LYS A 86 -18.02 7.12 7.58
N ILE A 87 -17.54 8.33 7.87
CA ILE A 87 -17.11 9.31 6.88
C ILE A 87 -15.60 9.50 6.96
N LYS A 88 -14.98 9.81 5.82
CA LYS A 88 -13.53 10.02 5.71
C LYS A 88 -13.23 11.51 5.81
N CYS A 89 -12.36 11.91 6.73
CA CYS A 89 -11.87 13.28 6.81
C CYS A 89 -11.01 13.60 5.58
N THR A 90 -11.29 14.71 4.88
CA THR A 90 -10.49 15.12 3.72
C THR A 90 -9.10 15.64 4.10
N LYS A 91 -8.94 16.15 5.33
CA LYS A 91 -7.68 16.74 5.83
C LYS A 91 -6.71 15.70 6.41
N CYS A 92 -7.18 14.77 7.25
CA CYS A 92 -6.34 13.76 7.91
C CYS A 92 -6.59 12.32 7.45
N GLN A 93 -7.53 12.10 6.51
CA GLN A 93 -7.88 10.78 5.97
C GLN A 93 -8.43 9.76 6.99
N SER A 94 -8.68 10.16 8.25
CA SER A 94 -9.26 9.29 9.27
C SER A 94 -10.73 8.96 8.98
N LEU A 95 -11.16 7.77 9.42
CA LEU A 95 -12.57 7.35 9.39
C LEU A 95 -13.19 7.59 10.76
N PHE A 96 -14.33 8.28 10.80
CA PHE A 96 -15.07 8.57 12.03
C PHE A 96 -16.59 8.48 11.78
N GLN A 97 -17.39 8.24 12.81
CA GLN A 97 -18.86 8.23 12.62
C GLN A 97 -19.37 9.66 12.54
N ARG A 98 -20.38 9.90 11.70
CA ARG A 98 -20.95 11.25 11.51
C ARG A 98 -21.40 11.90 12.83
N LYS A 99 -21.91 11.12 13.79
CA LYS A 99 -22.34 11.61 15.11
C LYS A 99 -21.20 12.11 15.99
N ASP A 100 -19.99 11.59 15.80
CA ASP A 100 -18.83 11.87 16.67
C ASP A 100 -18.24 13.26 16.41
N LYS A 101 -18.73 14.00 15.41
CA LYS A 101 -18.30 15.35 15.01
C LYS A 101 -16.77 15.53 15.08
N HIS A 102 -16.07 15.08 14.03
CA HIS A 102 -14.63 15.34 13.89
C HIS A 102 -14.36 16.83 13.70
N ASN A 103 -13.80 17.46 14.73
CA ASN A 103 -13.46 18.87 14.71
C ASN A 103 -12.00 19.08 14.24
N GLU A 104 -11.55 20.33 14.17
CA GLU A 104 -10.19 20.65 13.76
C GLU A 104 -9.13 20.15 14.74
N PHE A 105 -9.44 20.11 16.04
CA PHE A 105 -8.54 19.58 17.06
C PHE A 105 -8.30 18.08 16.87
N ASP A 106 -9.36 17.28 16.72
CA ASP A 106 -9.26 15.84 16.44
C ASP A 106 -8.48 15.57 15.14
N CYS A 107 -8.66 16.43 14.14
CA CYS A 107 -7.94 16.36 12.88
C CYS A 107 -6.43 16.58 13.07
N MET A 108 -6.06 17.58 13.87
CA MET A 108 -4.67 17.93 14.14
C MET A 108 -4.00 16.90 15.04
N GLU A 109 -4.69 16.42 16.08
CA GLU A 109 -4.21 15.32 16.93
C GLU A 109 -3.89 14.09 16.08
N LYS A 110 -4.79 13.72 15.16
CA LYS A 110 -4.53 12.57 14.28
C LYS A 110 -3.34 12.79 13.34
N LYS A 111 -3.14 14.01 12.86
CA LYS A 111 -1.95 14.35 12.04
C LYS A 111 -0.67 14.27 12.86
N ILE A 112 -0.68 14.73 14.11
CA ILE A 112 0.46 14.63 15.02
C ILE A 112 0.81 13.15 15.24
N ASP A 113 -0.18 12.29 15.44
CA ASP A 113 0.07 10.84 15.58
C ASP A 113 0.69 10.22 14.33
N LEU A 114 0.20 10.59 13.15
CA LEU A 114 0.78 10.11 11.88
C LEU A 114 2.23 10.57 11.73
N LEU A 115 2.51 11.84 12.01
CA LEU A 115 3.87 12.38 11.97
C LEU A 115 4.81 11.71 12.98
N LYS A 116 4.32 11.39 14.19
CA LYS A 116 5.08 10.62 15.18
C LYS A 116 5.42 9.22 14.67
N GLN A 117 4.47 8.54 14.03
CA GLN A 117 4.73 7.23 13.42
C GLN A 117 5.76 7.30 12.29
N GLU A 118 5.66 8.32 11.43
CA GLU A 118 6.63 8.56 10.37
C GLU A 118 8.04 8.84 10.92
N LEU A 119 8.13 9.60 12.01
CA LEU A 119 9.39 9.89 12.70
C LEU A 119 10.04 8.61 13.25
N ILE A 120 9.27 7.72 13.90
CA ILE A 120 9.78 6.43 14.38
C ILE A 120 10.33 5.60 13.22
N ILE A 121 9.59 5.49 12.12
CA ILE A 121 10.04 4.75 10.92
C ILE A 121 11.31 5.38 10.34
N PHE A 122 11.41 6.70 10.37
CA PHE A 122 12.59 7.42 9.91
C PHE A 122 13.82 7.14 10.79
N GLU A 123 13.67 7.18 12.11
CA GLU A 123 14.73 6.86 13.07
C GLU A 123 15.23 5.43 12.90
N GLU A 124 14.34 4.45 12.74
CA GLU A 124 14.71 3.06 12.48
C GLU A 124 15.52 2.90 11.18
N LYS A 125 15.11 3.61 10.12
CA LYS A 125 15.85 3.60 8.85
C LYS A 125 17.22 4.26 9.00
N SER A 126 17.29 5.37 9.72
CA SER A 126 18.52 6.09 10.00
C SER A 126 19.50 5.19 10.77
N SER A 127 19.05 4.53 11.84
CA SER A 127 19.86 3.57 12.62
C SER A 127 20.43 2.45 11.74
N LYS A 128 19.61 1.86 10.88
CA LYS A 128 20.07 0.80 9.94
C LYS A 128 21.15 1.31 8.99
N ILE A 129 21.03 2.54 8.51
CA ILE A 129 22.05 3.15 7.64
C ILE A 129 23.36 3.34 8.41
N TYR A 130 23.31 3.83 9.65
CA TYR A 130 24.48 3.95 10.50
C TYR A 130 25.17 2.62 10.77
N ASP A 131 24.40 1.55 11.05
CA ASP A 131 24.96 0.21 11.25
C ASP A 131 25.64 -0.33 9.98
N ILE A 132 25.07 -0.07 8.81
CA ILE A 132 25.69 -0.44 7.52
C ILE A 132 26.99 0.34 7.30
N GLN A 133 27.01 1.64 7.59
CA GLN A 133 28.21 2.46 7.47
C GLN A 133 29.32 1.99 8.42
N ARG A 134 28.97 1.68 9.68
CA ARG A 134 29.92 1.15 10.66
C ARG A 134 30.58 -0.14 10.19
N LYS A 135 29.79 -1.12 9.73
CA LYS A 135 30.32 -2.38 9.18
C LYS A 135 31.23 -2.17 7.98
N LYS A 136 30.94 -1.19 7.13
CA LYS A 136 31.82 -0.85 5.99
C LYS A 136 33.17 -0.31 6.47
N ILE A 137 33.19 0.51 7.51
CA ILE A 137 34.42 1.03 8.12
C ILE A 137 35.22 -0.13 8.73
N GLU A 138 34.59 -1.00 9.51
CA GLU A 138 35.24 -2.20 10.08
C GLU A 138 35.91 -3.06 9.00
N ILE A 139 35.22 -3.32 7.88
CA ILE A 139 35.79 -4.07 6.75
C ILE A 139 36.96 -3.33 6.08
N LEU A 140 36.94 -2.00 6.03
CA LEU A 140 38.05 -1.21 5.49
C LEU A 140 39.26 -1.25 6.42
N ASP A 141 39.04 -1.17 7.73
CA ASP A 141 40.10 -1.25 8.74
C ASP A 141 40.77 -2.64 8.73
N GLU A 142 39.99 -3.73 8.66
CA GLU A 142 40.52 -5.09 8.51
C GLU A 142 41.40 -5.24 7.26
N LYS A 143 40.97 -4.67 6.13
CA LYS A 143 41.75 -4.67 4.88
C LYS A 143 43.03 -3.86 4.99
N PHE A 144 43.00 -2.76 5.74
CA PHE A 144 44.18 -1.92 5.96
C PHE A 144 45.24 -2.66 6.78
N MET A 145 44.84 -3.35 7.85
CA MET A 145 45.75 -4.18 8.66
C MET A 145 46.46 -5.27 7.84
N ILE A 146 45.73 -5.96 6.95
CA ILE A 146 46.33 -6.98 6.07
C ILE A 146 47.39 -6.38 5.14
N ILE A 147 47.16 -5.15 4.65
CA ILE A 147 48.12 -4.46 3.78
C ILE A 147 49.40 -4.10 4.56
N GLU A 148 49.27 -3.63 5.80
CA GLU A 148 50.43 -3.32 6.65
C GLU A 148 51.26 -4.57 6.94
N ASP A 149 50.63 -5.70 7.27
CA ASP A 149 51.33 -6.97 7.52
C ASP A 149 52.13 -7.44 6.29
N ILE A 150 51.55 -7.35 5.09
CA ILE A 150 52.24 -7.70 3.83
C ILE A 150 53.47 -6.83 3.63
N CYS A 151 53.41 -5.54 3.97
CA CYS A 151 54.54 -4.63 3.82
C CYS A 151 55.71 -4.93 4.78
N THR A 152 55.48 -5.54 5.94
CA THR A 152 56.54 -5.83 6.93
C THR A 152 57.38 -7.08 6.64
N ILE A 153 56.94 -7.96 5.73
CA ILE A 153 57.60 -9.26 5.47
C ILE A 153 58.79 -9.12 4.50
N ASP A 154 58.86 -8.06 3.70
CA ASP A 154 59.89 -7.89 2.66
C ASP A 154 61.24 -7.32 3.16
N ASP A 155 61.36 -6.89 4.41
CA ASP A 155 62.60 -6.30 4.95
C ASP A 155 63.76 -7.30 5.17
N ASN A 156 63.53 -8.61 4.99
CA ASN A 156 64.57 -9.65 5.11
C ASN A 156 65.04 -10.24 3.78
N ASN A 157 64.50 -9.78 2.64
CA ASN A 157 65.02 -10.10 1.31
C ASN A 157 65.48 -8.80 0.65
N ASP A 158 66.79 -8.66 0.46
CA ASP A 158 67.51 -7.48 -0.09
C ASP A 158 67.18 -7.15 -1.56
N ILE A 159 66.00 -7.53 -2.06
CA ILE A 159 65.52 -7.30 -3.42
C ILE A 159 64.06 -6.83 -3.39
N CYS A 160 63.80 -5.67 -2.78
CA CYS A 160 62.59 -4.92 -3.13
C CYS A 160 62.79 -3.41 -3.04
N SER A 161 63.80 -2.89 -3.74
CA SER A 161 63.82 -1.50 -4.19
C SER A 161 62.85 -1.29 -5.35
N THR A 162 61.59 -1.68 -5.19
CA THR A 162 60.52 -1.28 -6.09
C THR A 162 59.77 -0.15 -5.41
N SER A 163 60.12 1.06 -5.83
CA SER A 163 59.39 2.29 -5.58
C SER A 163 57.88 2.07 -5.58
N ILE A 164 57.28 1.89 -4.39
CA ILE A 164 55.89 2.22 -4.16
C ILE A 164 55.83 3.73 -4.36
N SER A 165 55.63 4.11 -5.62
CA SER A 165 55.68 5.48 -6.06
C SER A 165 54.73 6.29 -5.18
N THR A 166 55.25 7.39 -4.64
CA THR A 166 54.50 8.43 -3.93
C THR A 166 53.31 8.99 -4.73
N GLN A 167 53.15 8.59 -6.00
CA GLN A 167 51.95 8.81 -6.81
C GLN A 167 50.70 8.10 -6.30
N SER A 168 50.81 6.98 -5.58
CA SER A 168 49.63 6.25 -5.08
C SER A 168 49.02 6.91 -3.83
N ILE A 169 49.85 7.42 -2.92
CA ILE A 169 49.39 8.10 -1.68
C ILE A 169 48.69 9.44 -2.00
N GLY A 170 49.16 10.16 -3.03
CA GLY A 170 48.51 11.39 -3.49
C GLY A 170 47.09 11.18 -4.01
N LYS A 171 46.78 10.03 -4.63
CA LYS A 171 45.43 9.74 -5.15
C LYS A 171 44.41 9.46 -4.06
N TRP A 172 44.81 8.80 -2.96
CA TRP A 172 43.90 8.52 -1.85
C TRP A 172 43.49 9.80 -1.10
N ASN A 173 44.41 10.73 -0.87
CA ASN A 173 44.09 12.01 -0.24
C ASN A 173 43.14 12.88 -1.07
N ILE A 174 43.25 12.83 -2.41
CA ILE A 174 42.31 13.54 -3.30
C ILE A 174 40.91 12.89 -3.22
N MET A 175 40.83 11.56 -3.19
CA MET A 175 39.54 10.87 -3.13
C MET A 175 38.79 11.14 -1.82
N ILE A 176 39.49 11.11 -0.68
CA ILE A 176 38.90 11.44 0.63
C ILE A 176 38.46 12.91 0.68
N GLY A 177 39.25 13.83 0.12
CA GLY A 177 38.89 15.25 0.06
C GLY A 177 37.61 15.52 -0.73
N VAL A 178 37.40 14.81 -1.85
CA VAL A 178 36.19 14.95 -2.67
C VAL A 178 34.95 14.42 -1.94
N GLU A 179 35.05 13.30 -1.23
CA GLU A 179 33.91 12.77 -0.46
C GLU A 179 33.49 13.70 0.69
N ILE A 180 34.46 14.31 1.39
CA ILE A 180 34.18 15.29 2.45
C ILE A 180 33.47 16.53 1.87
N ILE A 181 33.91 17.03 0.70
CA ILE A 181 33.27 18.17 0.04
C ILE A 181 31.83 17.82 -0.37
N ILE A 182 31.60 16.63 -0.93
CA ILE A 182 30.26 16.17 -1.33
C ILE A 182 29.34 16.08 -0.10
N LEU A 183 29.81 15.49 1.00
CA LEU A 183 29.05 15.42 2.25
C LEU A 183 28.74 16.81 2.82
N SER A 184 29.67 17.75 2.73
CA SER A 184 29.50 19.14 3.17
C SER A 184 28.46 19.89 2.32
N ILE A 185 28.44 19.67 1.01
CA ILE A 185 27.43 20.25 0.12
C ILE A 185 26.06 19.64 0.41
N PHE A 186 25.98 18.32 0.65
CA PHE A 186 24.72 17.64 0.93
C PHE A 186 24.09 18.12 2.25
N THR A 187 24.89 18.30 3.31
CA THR A 187 24.40 18.86 4.58
C THR A 187 23.93 20.30 4.42
N LEU A 188 24.65 21.12 3.63
CA LEU A 188 24.23 22.49 3.33
C LEU A 188 22.88 22.54 2.58
N LEU A 189 22.69 21.65 1.60
CA LEU A 189 21.44 21.55 0.83
C LEU A 189 20.26 21.09 1.68
N ILE A 190 20.48 20.15 2.60
CA ILE A 190 19.45 19.73 3.57
C ILE A 190 19.09 20.91 4.48
N TYR A 191 20.09 21.66 4.97
CA TYR A 191 19.87 22.81 5.84
C TYR A 191 19.05 23.91 5.14
N ILE A 192 19.40 24.25 3.90
CA ILE A 192 18.63 25.22 3.08
C ILE A 192 17.18 24.74 2.89
N ARG A 193 16.99 23.44 2.63
CA ARG A 193 15.64 22.90 2.41
C ARG A 193 14.77 22.94 3.66
N ILE A 194 15.34 22.75 4.85
CA ILE A 194 14.62 22.85 6.13
C ILE A 194 14.29 24.31 6.46
N PHE A 195 15.16 25.26 6.11
CA PHE A 195 14.97 26.67 6.50
C PHE A 195 14.02 27.44 5.59
N PHE A 196 13.85 27.01 4.34
CA PHE A 196 13.05 27.72 3.33
C PHE A 196 11.72 27.04 2.95
N TYR A 197 11.37 25.90 3.55
CA TYR A 197 10.09 25.20 3.37
C TYR A 197 9.44 24.89 4.71
#